data_AF-A0A7D7A4E6-F1
#
_entry.id   AF-A0A7D7A4E6-F1
#
_cell.length_a   1.000
_cell.length_b   1.000
_cell.length_c   1.000
_cell.angle_alpha   90.00
_cell.angle_beta   90.00
_cell.angle_gamma   90.00
#
_symmetry.space_group_name_H-M   'P 1'
#
loop_
_entity.id
_entity.type
_entity.pdbx_description
1 polymer ?
#
loop_
_entity_poly.entity_id
_entity_poly.type
_entity_poly.pdbx_seq_one_letter_code
_entity_poly.pdbx_strand_id
1 'polypeptide(L)'
;MKQVIYKYLVYIVYFLGIGMTSSGIVLMPFNALRYSIILCIGLGLFLTGSIFNEVVINKQHLSLAETVKLVILSLTLAIGIGMISGGIAHFKESPLYVTYLIPMGIVISFISFVIKNNFQISKKERVILFLGVIILAIIIYIILSISAANMSMDMTPGGDIFKGGH
;
A
#
# COMPACT_ATOMS: atom_id res chain seq x y z
N MET A 1 -24.82 18.35 -7.78
CA MET A 1 -24.53 18.15 -6.33
C MET A 1 -24.37 16.69 -5.93
N LYS A 2 -25.41 15.83 -6.06
CA LYS A 2 -25.33 14.41 -5.65
C LYS A 2 -24.11 13.65 -6.21
N GLN A 3 -23.82 13.79 -7.50
CA GLN A 3 -22.67 13.12 -8.14
C GLN A 3 -21.31 13.56 -7.56
N VAL A 4 -21.16 14.83 -7.17
CA VAL A 4 -19.94 15.36 -6.56
C VAL A 4 -19.75 14.75 -5.17
N ILE A 5 -20.82 14.68 -4.38
CA ILE A 5 -20.81 14.08 -3.04
C ILE A 5 -20.38 12.61 -3.11
N TYR A 6 -20.96 11.82 -4.02
CA TYR A 6 -20.60 10.40 -4.16
C TYR A 6 -19.13 10.20 -4.56
N LYS A 7 -18.62 10.98 -5.53
CA LYS A 7 -17.21 10.91 -5.94
C LYS A 7 -16.28 11.28 -4.79
N TYR A 8 -16.63 12.30 -4.01
CA TYR A 8 -15.83 12.71 -2.85
C TYR A 8 -15.85 11.68 -1.72
N LEU A 9 -16.99 11.08 -1.41
CA LEU A 9 -17.08 10.01 -0.40
C LEU A 9 -16.22 8.80 -0.78
N VAL A 10 -16.24 8.42 -2.06
CA VAL A 10 -15.38 7.34 -2.57
C VAL A 10 -13.92 7.70 -2.42
N TYR A 11 -13.55 8.94 -2.75
CA TYR A 11 -12.21 9.44 -2.54
C TYR A 11 -11.80 9.31 -1.06
N ILE A 12 -12.62 9.80 -0.12
CA ILE A 12 -12.33 9.66 1.32
C ILE A 12 -12.12 8.19 1.70
N VAL A 13 -13.04 7.31 1.32
CA VAL A 13 -12.96 5.88 1.67
C VAL A 13 -11.69 5.24 1.11
N TYR A 14 -11.29 5.63 -0.11
CA TYR A 14 -10.10 5.13 -0.78
C TYR A 14 -8.81 5.57 -0.05
N PHE A 15 -8.67 6.86 0.22
CA PHE A 15 -7.48 7.41 0.87
C PHE A 15 -7.40 7.04 2.36
N LEU A 16 -8.54 6.99 3.05
CA LEU A 16 -8.62 6.48 4.42
C LEU A 16 -8.22 5.01 4.48
N GLY A 17 -8.73 4.19 3.54
CA GLY A 17 -8.36 2.78 3.43
C GLY A 17 -6.85 2.58 3.21
N ILE A 18 -6.24 3.38 2.33
CA ILE A 18 -4.78 3.38 2.12
C ILE A 18 -4.04 3.79 3.40
N GLY A 19 -4.46 4.87 4.07
CA GLY A 19 -3.82 5.34 5.30
C GLY A 19 -3.85 4.30 6.42
N MET A 20 -4.98 3.63 6.60
CA MET A 20 -5.09 2.53 7.58
C MET A 20 -4.27 1.31 7.18
N THR A 21 -4.29 0.92 5.90
CA THR A 21 -3.45 -0.18 5.36
C THR A 21 -1.97 0.10 5.60
N SER A 22 -1.55 1.34 5.37
CA SER A 22 -0.21 1.85 5.61
C SER A 22 0.23 1.66 7.06
N SER A 23 -0.53 2.21 8.02
CA SER A 23 -0.25 2.04 9.45
C SER A 23 -0.30 0.59 9.90
N GLY A 24 -1.27 -0.19 9.40
CA GLY A 24 -1.45 -1.60 9.75
C GLY A 24 -0.26 -2.48 9.35
N ILE A 25 0.40 -2.17 8.23
CA ILE A 25 1.60 -2.90 7.79
C ILE A 25 2.83 -2.43 8.55
N VAL A 26 3.13 -1.14 8.55
CA VAL A 26 4.43 -0.65 9.04
C VAL A 26 4.58 -0.76 10.55
N LEU A 27 3.48 -0.64 11.30
CA LEU A 27 3.51 -0.68 12.76
C LEU A 27 3.32 -2.08 13.33
N MET A 28 3.17 -3.10 12.48
CA MET A 28 3.01 -4.51 12.88
C MET A 28 4.04 -4.99 13.92
N PRO A 29 5.35 -4.62 13.83
CA PRO A 29 6.34 -5.01 14.83
C PRO A 29 6.08 -4.50 16.25
N PHE A 30 5.30 -3.42 16.42
CA PHE A 30 5.00 -2.85 17.74
C PHE A 30 3.82 -3.52 18.44
N ASN A 31 2.78 -3.90 17.70
CA ASN A 31 1.61 -4.60 18.22
C ASN A 31 0.85 -5.33 17.09
N ALA A 32 1.22 -6.57 16.83
CA ALA A 32 0.70 -7.33 15.70
C ALA A 32 -0.83 -7.47 15.71
N LEU A 33 -1.45 -7.66 16.88
CA LEU A 33 -2.91 -7.81 16.98
C LEU A 33 -3.63 -6.51 16.60
N ARG A 34 -3.25 -5.38 17.22
CA ARG A 34 -3.84 -4.06 16.96
C ARG A 34 -3.69 -3.68 15.49
N TYR A 35 -2.49 -3.82 14.95
CA TYR A 35 -2.21 -3.39 13.58
C TYR A 35 -2.75 -4.35 12.52
N SER A 36 -2.94 -5.64 12.84
CA SER A 36 -3.71 -6.56 12.00
C SER A 36 -5.19 -6.15 11.89
N ILE A 37 -5.81 -5.73 13.00
CA ILE A 37 -7.19 -5.23 12.97
C ILE A 37 -7.29 -3.97 12.10
N ILE A 38 -6.37 -3.01 12.30
CA ILE A 38 -6.32 -1.78 11.50
C ILE A 38 -6.11 -2.09 10.01
N LEU A 39 -5.22 -3.03 9.70
CA LEU A 39 -4.99 -3.50 8.33
C LEU A 39 -6.26 -4.09 7.71
N CYS A 40 -6.96 -4.98 8.40
CA CYS A 40 -8.20 -5.57 7.91
C CYS A 40 -9.27 -4.51 7.63
N ILE A 41 -9.44 -3.52 8.52
CA ILE A 41 -10.38 -2.41 8.31
C ILE A 41 -9.96 -1.56 7.11
N GLY A 42 -8.66 -1.22 7.00
CA GLY A 42 -8.12 -0.44 5.90
C GLY A 42 -8.33 -1.10 4.53
N LEU A 43 -8.05 -2.40 4.44
CA LEU A 43 -8.29 -3.19 3.22
C LEU A 43 -9.78 -3.28 2.89
N GLY A 44 -10.65 -3.43 3.89
CA GLY A 44 -12.11 -3.44 3.71
C GLY A 44 -12.65 -2.12 3.16
N LEU A 45 -12.19 -0.98 3.71
CA LEU A 45 -12.52 0.35 3.21
C LEU A 45 -12.02 0.53 1.78
N PHE A 46 -10.75 0.21 1.52
CA PHE A 46 -10.15 0.34 0.19
C PHE A 46 -10.90 -0.49 -0.86
N LEU A 47 -11.24 -1.74 -0.54
CA LEU A 47 -11.99 -2.62 -1.42
C LEU A 47 -13.37 -2.06 -1.74
N THR A 48 -14.07 -1.59 -0.72
CA THR A 48 -15.40 -0.97 -0.88
C THR A 48 -15.32 0.26 -1.78
N GLY A 49 -14.32 1.13 -1.55
CA GLY A 49 -14.06 2.29 -2.41
C GLY A 49 -13.74 1.89 -3.85
N SER A 50 -12.93 0.85 -4.05
CA SER A 50 -12.53 0.35 -5.37
C SER A 50 -13.72 -0.21 -6.16
N ILE A 51 -14.55 -1.05 -5.53
CA ILE A 51 -15.74 -1.61 -6.17
C ILE A 51 -16.74 -0.51 -6.51
N PHE A 52 -16.99 0.42 -5.58
CA PHE A 52 -17.92 1.51 -5.82
C PHE A 52 -17.43 2.43 -6.95
N ASN A 53 -16.13 2.73 -6.99
CA ASN A 53 -15.55 3.52 -8.07
C ASN A 53 -15.73 2.85 -9.44
N GLU A 54 -15.47 1.55 -9.54
CA GLU A 54 -15.51 0.86 -10.83
C GLU A 54 -16.95 0.58 -11.30
N VAL A 55 -17.81 0.09 -10.40
CA VAL A 55 -19.16 -0.38 -10.77
C VAL A 55 -20.18 0.77 -10.75
N VAL A 56 -20.11 1.67 -9.77
CA VAL A 56 -21.14 2.72 -9.60
C VAL A 56 -20.76 3.99 -10.34
N ILE A 57 -19.50 4.44 -10.21
CA ILE A 57 -19.05 5.69 -10.85
C ILE A 57 -18.69 5.47 -12.31
N ASN A 58 -17.83 4.48 -12.60
CA ASN A 58 -17.38 4.20 -13.97
C ASN A 58 -18.37 3.33 -14.76
N LYS A 59 -19.44 2.83 -14.11
CA LYS A 59 -20.47 1.98 -14.72
C LYS A 59 -19.90 0.77 -15.47
N GLN A 60 -18.80 0.20 -15.00
CA GLN A 60 -18.26 -1.02 -15.60
C GLN A 60 -19.16 -2.21 -15.27
N HIS A 61 -19.54 -2.95 -16.31
CA HIS A 61 -20.21 -4.25 -16.16
C HIS A 61 -19.16 -5.34 -16.09
N LEU A 62 -18.82 -5.75 -14.87
CA LEU A 62 -17.82 -6.78 -14.62
C LEU A 62 -18.47 -8.14 -14.47
N SER A 63 -17.92 -9.15 -15.13
CA SER A 63 -18.18 -10.56 -14.82
C SER A 63 -17.64 -10.92 -13.42
N LEU A 64 -18.03 -12.09 -12.91
CA LEU A 64 -17.50 -12.60 -11.63
C LEU A 64 -15.97 -12.70 -11.66
N ALA A 65 -15.40 -13.20 -12.76
CA ALA A 65 -13.96 -13.36 -12.90
C ALA A 65 -13.23 -12.01 -12.91
N GLU A 66 -13.78 -11.01 -13.62
CA GLU A 66 -13.21 -9.66 -13.64
C GLU A 66 -13.34 -8.96 -12.30
N THR A 67 -14.43 -9.21 -11.56
CA THR A 67 -14.63 -8.70 -10.20
C THR A 67 -13.58 -9.27 -9.26
N VAL A 68 -13.40 -10.60 -9.23
CA VAL A 68 -12.38 -11.25 -8.41
C VAL A 68 -10.97 -10.75 -8.75
N LYS A 69 -10.66 -10.63 -10.06
CA LYS A 69 -9.39 -10.06 -10.52
C LYS A 69 -9.21 -8.62 -10.03
N LEU A 70 -10.24 -7.79 -10.13
CA LEU A 70 -10.21 -6.41 -9.65
C LEU A 70 -9.98 -6.36 -8.15
N VAL A 71 -10.67 -7.19 -7.35
CA VAL A 71 -10.49 -7.26 -5.90
C VAL A 71 -9.04 -7.60 -5.55
N ILE A 72 -8.50 -8.68 -6.10
CA ILE A 72 -7.14 -9.15 -5.80
C ILE A 72 -6.10 -8.09 -6.16
N LEU A 73 -6.20 -7.49 -7.35
CA LEU A 73 -5.25 -6.48 -7.81
C LEU A 73 -5.37 -5.17 -7.02
N SER A 74 -6.60 -4.79 -6.65
CA SER A 74 -6.85 -3.59 -5.83
C SER A 74 -6.26 -3.77 -4.44
N LEU A 75 -6.52 -4.90 -3.77
CA LEU A 75 -5.95 -5.17 -2.46
C LEU A 75 -4.42 -5.25 -2.49
N THR A 76 -3.85 -5.95 -3.47
CA THR A 76 -2.39 -6.06 -3.62
C THR A 76 -1.75 -4.69 -3.91
N LEU A 77 -2.42 -3.85 -4.70
CA LEU A 77 -2.01 -2.46 -4.93
C LEU A 77 -2.04 -1.65 -3.62
N ALA A 78 -3.12 -1.72 -2.84
CA ALA A 78 -3.25 -1.02 -1.56
C ALA A 78 -2.17 -1.44 -0.56
N ILE A 79 -1.87 -2.74 -0.49
CA ILE A 79 -0.77 -3.28 0.33
C ILE A 79 0.55 -2.65 -0.12
N GLY A 80 0.88 -2.70 -1.40
CA GLY A 80 2.13 -2.14 -1.91
C GLY A 80 2.27 -0.64 -1.64
N ILE A 81 1.20 0.15 -1.85
CA ILE A 81 1.20 1.58 -1.52
C ILE A 81 1.29 1.83 0.00
N GLY A 82 0.63 1.00 0.80
CA GLY A 82 0.71 1.02 2.26
C GLY A 82 2.14 0.77 2.76
N MET A 83 2.84 -0.20 2.19
CA MET A 83 4.24 -0.49 2.50
C MET A 83 5.16 0.71 2.21
N ILE A 84 4.96 1.37 1.05
CA ILE A 84 5.76 2.55 0.67
C ILE A 84 5.47 3.72 1.60
N SER A 85 4.21 4.14 1.69
CA SER A 85 3.81 5.32 2.46
C SER A 85 4.10 5.17 3.95
N GLY A 86 3.80 4.00 4.51
CA GLY A 86 4.01 3.71 5.92
C GLY A 86 5.49 3.59 6.22
N GLY A 87 6.24 2.92 5.34
CA GLY A 87 7.68 2.79 5.46
C GLY A 87 8.40 4.12 5.45
N ILE A 88 7.96 5.08 4.63
CA ILE A 88 8.50 6.44 4.60
C ILE A 88 8.15 7.18 5.90
N ALA A 89 6.87 7.15 6.30
CA ALA A 89 6.38 7.90 7.46
C ALA A 89 7.01 7.44 8.77
N HIS A 90 7.26 6.14 8.90
CA HIS A 90 7.77 5.51 10.12
C HIS A 90 9.21 4.97 9.97
N PHE A 91 10.00 5.59 9.08
CA PHE A 91 11.35 5.11 8.81
C PHE A 91 12.24 5.14 10.05
N LYS A 92 12.09 6.16 10.90
CA LYS A 92 12.92 6.31 12.10
C LYS A 92 12.56 5.33 13.20
N GLU A 93 11.30 4.92 13.25
CA GLU A 93 10.74 4.05 14.27
C GLU A 93 11.09 2.59 14.02
N SER A 94 11.24 2.17 12.75
CA SER A 94 11.56 0.77 12.41
C SER A 94 12.47 0.66 11.17
N PRO A 95 13.67 1.27 11.18
CA PRO A 95 14.50 1.46 10.00
C PRO A 95 14.83 0.14 9.28
N LEU A 96 15.21 -0.91 10.02
CA LEU A 96 15.51 -2.23 9.45
C LEU A 96 14.28 -2.91 8.83
N TYR A 97 13.08 -2.70 9.36
CA TYR A 97 11.88 -3.31 8.81
C TYR A 97 11.47 -2.62 7.51
N VAL A 98 11.53 -1.28 7.50
CA VAL A 98 11.07 -0.50 6.35
C VAL A 98 12.03 -0.49 5.17
N THR A 99 13.32 -0.82 5.38
CA THR A 99 14.28 -1.01 4.28
C THR A 99 13.83 -2.11 3.32
N TYR A 100 13.14 -3.14 3.81
CA TYR A 100 12.53 -4.18 2.98
C TYR A 100 11.14 -3.78 2.46
N LEU A 101 10.32 -3.14 3.30
CA LEU A 101 8.95 -2.78 2.93
C LEU A 101 8.88 -1.84 1.74
N ILE A 102 9.67 -0.76 1.72
CA ILE A 102 9.56 0.26 0.67
C ILE A 102 9.89 -0.35 -0.72
N PRO A 103 11.03 -1.03 -0.93
CA PRO A 103 11.34 -1.69 -2.21
C PRO A 103 10.30 -2.73 -2.61
N MET A 104 9.87 -3.60 -1.69
CA MET A 104 8.84 -4.60 -1.99
C MET A 104 7.52 -3.93 -2.37
N GLY A 105 7.14 -2.87 -1.67
CA GLY A 105 5.94 -2.10 -1.94
C GLY A 105 5.94 -1.51 -3.34
N ILE A 106 7.08 -0.98 -3.81
CA ILE A 106 7.26 -0.48 -5.18
C ILE A 106 7.01 -1.58 -6.20
N VAL A 107 7.65 -2.74 -6.03
CA VAL A 107 7.51 -3.86 -6.97
C VAL A 107 6.07 -4.38 -6.98
N ILE A 108 5.49 -4.66 -5.81
CA ILE A 108 4.13 -5.23 -5.67
C ILE A 108 3.06 -4.27 -6.21
N SER A 109 3.15 -2.98 -5.85
CA SER A 109 2.20 -1.97 -6.33
C SER A 109 2.32 -1.78 -7.84
N PHE A 110 3.54 -1.73 -8.39
CA PHE A 110 3.75 -1.60 -9.83
C PHE A 110 3.17 -2.78 -10.62
N ILE A 111 3.44 -4.02 -10.20
CA ILE A 111 2.91 -5.22 -10.85
C ILE A 111 1.38 -5.18 -10.84
N SER A 112 0.79 -4.87 -9.69
CA SER A 112 -0.67 -4.78 -9.54
C SER A 112 -1.26 -3.68 -10.43
N PHE A 113 -0.60 -2.52 -10.48
CA PHE A 113 -0.99 -1.40 -11.32
C PHE A 113 -0.98 -1.73 -12.81
N VAL A 114 0.09 -2.34 -13.32
CA VAL A 114 0.21 -2.71 -14.73
C VAL A 114 -0.84 -3.74 -15.12
N ILE A 115 -1.06 -4.77 -14.29
CA ILE A 115 -2.05 -5.82 -14.58
C ILE A 115 -3.49 -5.29 -14.47
N LYS A 116 -3.78 -4.41 -13.49
CA LYS A 116 -5.12 -3.83 -13.29
C LYS A 116 -5.55 -2.97 -14.46
N ASN A 117 -4.63 -2.17 -15.00
CA ASN A 117 -4.95 -1.20 -16.06
C ASN A 117 -4.80 -1.76 -17.49
N ASN A 118 -4.27 -2.98 -17.64
CA ASN A 118 -4.17 -3.68 -18.92
C ASN A 118 -3.56 -2.83 -20.05
N PHE A 119 -2.45 -2.14 -19.76
CA PHE A 119 -1.78 -1.30 -20.75
C PHE A 119 -1.34 -2.11 -21.97
N GLN A 120 -1.58 -1.57 -23.17
CA GLN A 120 -1.11 -2.15 -24.42
C GLN A 120 0.38 -1.82 -24.62
N ILE A 121 1.25 -2.63 -24.01
CA ILE A 121 2.71 -2.50 -24.11
C ILE A 121 3.30 -3.69 -24.87
N SER A 122 4.32 -3.43 -25.68
CA SER A 122 5.05 -4.49 -26.38
C SER A 122 5.83 -5.37 -25.39
N LYS A 123 6.19 -6.59 -25.82
CA LYS A 123 7.00 -7.51 -24.99
C LYS A 123 8.33 -6.88 -24.54
N LYS A 124 8.97 -6.12 -25.43
CA LYS A 124 10.24 -5.44 -25.14
C LYS A 124 10.08 -4.36 -24.07
N GLU A 125 9.09 -3.47 -24.23
CA GLU A 125 8.78 -2.43 -23.26
C GLU A 125 8.42 -3.01 -21.90
N ARG A 126 7.65 -4.11 -21.88
CA ARG A 126 7.33 -4.81 -20.64
C ARG A 126 8.58 -5.30 -19.91
N VAL A 127 9.52 -5.94 -20.61
CA VAL A 127 10.78 -6.40 -20.00
C VAL A 127 11.58 -5.21 -19.47
N ILE A 128 11.71 -4.14 -20.25
CA ILE A 128 12.45 -2.93 -19.85
C ILE A 128 11.84 -2.30 -18.59
N LEU A 129 10.52 -2.13 -18.56
CA LEU A 129 9.82 -1.55 -17.41
C LEU A 129 9.99 -2.37 -16.15
N PHE A 130 9.79 -3.69 -16.22
CA PHE A 130 9.95 -4.57 -15.07
C PHE A 130 11.39 -4.60 -14.57
N LEU A 131 12.38 -4.71 -15.47
CA LEU A 131 13.79 -4.63 -15.09
C LEU A 131 14.13 -3.28 -14.46
N GLY A 132 13.65 -2.17 -15.02
CA GLY A 132 13.84 -0.84 -14.46
C GLY A 132 13.30 -0.70 -13.04
N VAL A 133 12.09 -1.22 -12.78
CA VAL A 133 11.48 -1.20 -11.45
C VAL A 133 12.26 -2.08 -10.45
N ILE A 134 12.75 -3.24 -10.87
CA ILE A 134 13.58 -4.10 -10.02
C ILE A 134 14.92 -3.44 -9.69
N ILE A 135 15.59 -2.84 -10.68
CA ILE A 135 16.84 -2.09 -10.48
C ILE A 135 16.60 -0.92 -9.51
N LEU A 136 15.53 -0.15 -9.71
CA LEU A 136 15.15 0.94 -8.81
C LEU A 136 14.93 0.44 -7.38
N ALA A 137 14.19 -0.66 -7.21
CA ALA A 137 13.93 -1.25 -5.90
C ALA A 137 15.23 -1.69 -5.21
N ILE A 138 16.18 -2.28 -5.94
CA ILE A 138 17.50 -2.66 -5.42
C ILE A 138 18.31 -1.43 -5.00
N ILE A 139 18.32 -0.37 -5.82
CA ILE A 139 19.01 0.89 -5.49
C ILE A 139 18.43 1.50 -4.21
N ILE A 140 17.10 1.57 -4.11
CA ILE A 140 16.41 2.07 -2.91
C ILE A 140 16.76 1.20 -1.70
N TYR A 141 16.71 -0.13 -1.82
CA TYR A 141 17.09 -1.04 -0.75
C TYR A 141 18.51 -0.76 -0.23
N ILE A 142 19.48 -0.59 -1.12
CA ILE A 142 20.88 -0.31 -0.75
C ILE A 142 20.98 1.03 -0.01
N ILE A 143 20.38 2.09 -0.56
CA ILE A 143 20.40 3.43 0.04
C ILE A 143 19.76 3.41 1.44
N LEU A 144 18.60 2.79 1.57
CA LEU A 144 17.90 2.70 2.85
C LEU A 144 18.69 1.85 3.85
N SER A 145 19.33 0.76 3.40
CA SER A 145 20.15 -0.10 4.27
C SER A 145 21.37 0.63 4.82
N ILE A 146 22.07 1.40 3.98
CA ILE A 146 23.19 2.25 4.43
C ILE A 146 22.67 3.32 5.40
N SER A 147 21.53 3.94 5.10
CA SER A 147 20.93 4.96 5.96
C SER A 147 20.54 4.38 7.33
N ALA A 148 19.90 3.21 7.35
CA ALA A 148 19.49 2.52 8.56
C ALA A 148 20.69 2.09 9.42
N ALA A 149 21.79 1.64 8.81
CA ALA A 149 23.01 1.25 9.54
C ALA A 149 23.68 2.43 10.25
N ASN A 150 23.49 3.65 9.75
CA ASN A 150 24.06 4.87 10.33
C ASN A 150 23.16 5.54 11.38
N MET A 151 21.99 4.95 11.68
CA MET A 151 21.06 5.50 12.67
C MET A 151 21.29 4.86 14.03
N SER A 152 21.48 5.69 15.06
CA SER A 152 21.39 5.25 16.46
C SER A 152 19.97 4.77 16.72
N MET A 153 19.81 3.50 17.11
CA MET A 153 18.52 2.88 17.37
C MET A 153 17.90 3.40 18.67
N ASP A 154 17.43 4.64 18.69
CA ASP A 154 16.46 5.08 19.68
C ASP A 154 15.09 4.60 19.24
N MET A 155 14.80 3.33 19.56
CA MET A 155 13.47 2.76 19.46
C MET A 155 12.56 3.39 20.52
N THR A 156 12.28 4.68 20.43
CA THR A 156 11.10 5.23 21.11
C THR A 156 9.87 4.63 20.42
N PRO A 157 9.01 3.85 21.11
CA PRO A 157 7.87 3.21 20.47
C PRO A 157 6.89 4.27 19.97
N GLY A 158 6.99 4.65 18.69
CA GLY A 158 6.16 5.68 18.06
C GLY A 158 4.71 5.27 17.81
N GLY A 159 4.13 4.41 18.64
CA GLY A 159 2.80 3.84 18.41
C GLY A 159 2.02 3.41 19.64
N ASP A 160 2.61 3.45 20.85
CA ASP A 160 1.97 2.95 22.07
C ASP A 160 2.01 3.97 23.20
N ILE A 161 1.32 5.09 22.98
CA ILE A 161 1.01 6.09 24.03
C ILE A 161 0.17 5.51 25.19
N PHE A 162 -0.31 4.28 25.09
CA PHE A 162 -1.15 3.61 26.08
C PHE A 162 -0.39 2.65 27.00
N LYS A 163 0.95 2.51 26.88
CA LYS A 163 1.74 1.65 27.79
C LYS A 163 1.83 2.14 29.25
N GLY A 164 1.13 3.19 29.64
CA GLY A 164 1.13 3.75 31.00
C GLY A 164 -0.20 3.71 31.75
N GLY A 165 -1.21 2.97 31.26
CA GLY A 165 -2.54 2.98 31.85
C GLY A 165 -3.01 1.60 32.31
N HIS A 166 -2.42 1.07 33.39
CA HIS A 166 -3.05 0.13 34.33
C HIS A 166 -2.33 0.21 35.67
#